data_AF-A0A5C5VGE4-F1
#
_entry.id   AF-A0A5C5VGE4-F1
#
_cell.length_a   1.000
_cell.length_b   1.000
_cell.length_c   1.000
_cell.angle_alpha   90.00
_cell.angle_beta   90.00
_cell.angle_gamma   90.00
#
_symmetry.space_group_name_H-M   'P 1'
#
loop_
_entity.id
_entity.type
_entity.pdbx_description
1 polymer ?
#
loop_
_entity_poly.entity_id
_entity_poly.type
_entity_poly.pdbx_seq_one_letter_code
_entity_poly.pdbx_strand_id
1 'polypeptide(L)' 'MICLLAALLSSPLATLLLAETRLWYAAPLIVSVSLVFSGTRHEDPKDILTHALRFGGWVLVFMAVVTAVLQFMAWLQ' A
#
# COMPACT_ATOMS: atom_id res chain seq x y z
N MET A 1 6.96 17.21 25.99
CA MET A 1 6.91 17.81 24.63
C MET A 1 7.75 17.03 23.61
N ILE A 2 8.98 16.62 23.95
CA ILE A 2 9.87 15.80 23.09
C ILE A 2 9.29 14.40 22.74
N CYS A 3 8.66 13.68 23.68
CA CYS A 3 8.09 12.36 23.40
C CYS A 3 6.88 12.38 22.44
N LEU A 4 6.07 13.45 22.48
CA LEU A 4 4.92 13.61 21.58
C LEU A 4 5.39 13.86 20.14
N LEU A 5 6.48 14.61 19.98
CA LEU A 5 7.11 14.88 18.68
C LEU A 5 7.68 13.58 18.07
N ALA A 6 8.36 12.75 18.87
CA ALA A 6 8.90 11.47 18.44
C ALA A 6 7.81 10.47 18.04
N ALA A 7 6.69 10.43 18.76
CA ALA A 7 5.52 9.61 18.43
C ALA A 7 4.84 10.07 17.11
N LEU A 8 4.81 11.38 16.84
CA LEU A 8 4.29 11.92 15.58
C LEU A 8 5.18 11.54 14.38
N LEU A 9 6.50 11.63 14.54
CA LEU A 9 7.51 11.29 13.53
C LEU A 9 7.58 9.78 13.25
N SER A 10 7.22 8.93 14.22
CA SER A 10 7.14 7.47 14.08
C SER A 10 5.75 6.97 13.66
N SER A 11 4.82 7.87 13.35
CA SER A 11 3.50 7.47 12.88
C SER A 11 3.55 6.87 11.46
N PRO A 12 2.69 5.89 11.13
CA PRO A 12 2.64 5.28 9.80
C PRO A 12 2.27 6.30 8.71
N LEU A 13 1.43 7.30 9.05
CA LEU A 13 1.12 8.41 8.16
C LEU A 13 2.33 9.30 7.89
N ALA A 14 3.16 9.58 8.91
CA ALA A 14 4.38 10.34 8.71
C ALA A 14 5.40 9.57 7.86
N THR A 15 5.60 8.28 8.09
CA THR A 15 6.51 7.45 7.28
C THR A 15 6.02 7.23 5.85
N LEU A 16 4.71 7.18 5.62
CA LEU A 16 4.13 7.15 4.27
C LEU A 16 4.21 8.50 3.55
N LEU A 17 4.07 9.62 4.28
CA LEU A 17 4.23 10.98 3.70
C LEU A 17 5.69 11.33 3.46
N LEU A 18 6.60 10.88 4.33
CA LEU A 18 8.05 10.94 4.16
C LEU A 18 8.58 9.74 3.36
N ALA A 19 7.72 8.95 2.71
CA ALA A 19 8.10 7.78 1.94
C ALA A 19 9.24 8.16 1.00
N GLU A 20 10.43 7.73 1.41
CA GLU A 20 11.69 7.87 0.69
C GLU A 20 11.43 7.48 -0.78
N THR A 21 12.17 8.07 -1.71
CA THR A 21 12.08 7.91 -3.17
C THR A 21 11.91 6.46 -3.66
N ARG A 22 12.18 5.47 -2.80
CA ARG A 22 12.04 4.03 -2.97
C ARG A 22 10.60 3.52 -3.20
N LEU A 23 9.56 4.15 -2.66
CA LEU A 23 8.19 3.61 -2.76
C LEU A 23 7.41 4.04 -4.01
N TRP A 24 7.93 5.01 -4.78
CA TRP A 24 7.28 5.49 -6.00
C TRP A 24 7.06 4.39 -7.05
N TYR A 25 7.92 3.37 -7.08
CA TYR A 25 7.79 2.22 -7.95
C TYR A 25 6.60 1.32 -7.60
N ALA A 26 6.04 1.41 -6.40
CA ALA A 26 4.88 0.60 -5.99
C ALA A 26 3.65 0.93 -6.84
N ALA A 27 3.43 2.21 -7.18
CA ALA A 27 2.28 2.63 -7.98
C ALA A 27 2.25 1.96 -9.37
N PRO A 28 3.27 2.08 -10.24
CA PRO A 28 3.26 1.40 -11.53
C PRO A 28 3.23 -0.13 -11.38
N LEU A 29 3.90 -0.71 -10.38
CA LEU A 29 3.88 -2.16 -10.14
C LEU A 29 2.48 -2.68 -9.81
N ILE A 30 1.78 -2.04 -8.87
CA ILE A 30 0.43 -2.44 -8.47
C ILE A 30 -0.53 -2.30 -9.65
N VAL A 31 -0.43 -1.22 -10.42
CA VAL A 31 -1.26 -1.01 -11.62
C VAL A 31 -0.99 -2.11 -12.65
N SER A 32 0.26 -2.39 -12.99
CA SER A 32 0.62 -3.42 -13.97
C SER A 32 0.16 -4.81 -13.56
N VAL A 33 0.44 -5.25 -12.33
CA VAL A 33 0.05 -6.59 -11.85
C VAL A 33 -1.48 -6.73 -11.79
N SER A 34 -2.19 -5.70 -11.33
CA SER A 34 -3.65 -5.73 -11.24
C SER A 34 -4.32 -5.83 -12.60
N LEU A 35 -3.81 -5.10 -13.59
CA LEU A 35 -4.32 -5.15 -14.97
C LEU A 35 -4.05 -6.51 -15.62
N VAL A 36 -2.84 -7.05 -15.49
CA VAL A 36 -2.49 -8.37 -16.05
C VAL A 36 -3.33 -9.48 -15.42
N PHE A 37 -3.49 -9.45 -14.09
CA PHE A 37 -4.33 -10.42 -13.40
C PHE A 37 -5.79 -10.37 -13.89
N SER A 38 -6.35 -9.17 -14.04
CA SER A 38 -7.73 -9.01 -14.47
C SER A 38 -7.94 -9.36 -15.95
N GLY A 39 -7.00 -8.98 -16.81
CA GLY A 39 -7.04 -9.17 -18.26
C GLY A 39 -6.85 -10.62 -18.71
N THR A 40 -6.32 -11.50 -17.86
CA THR A 40 -6.28 -12.94 -18.15
C THR A 40 -7.60 -13.66 -17.84
N ARG A 41 -8.50 -13.01 -17.08
CA ARG A 41 -9.78 -13.60 -16.64
C ARG A 41 -11.00 -13.01 -17.34
N HIS A 42 -10.94 -11.76 -17.76
CA HIS A 42 -12.05 -11.05 -18.38
C HIS A 42 -11.65 -10.54 -19.75
N GLU A 43 -12.56 -10.67 -20.72
CA GLU A 43 -12.38 -10.16 -22.09
C GLU A 43 -13.03 -8.78 -22.27
N ASP A 44 -14.04 -8.45 -21.47
CA ASP A 44 -14.69 -7.14 -21.49
C ASP A 44 -13.82 -6.09 -20.76
N PRO A 45 -13.48 -4.96 -21.41
CA PRO A 45 -12.60 -3.95 -20.84
C PRO A 45 -13.13 -3.28 -19.56
N LYS A 46 -14.46 -3.19 -19.38
CA LYS A 46 -15.06 -2.64 -18.17
C LYS A 46 -14.83 -3.60 -17.00
N ASP A 47 -15.08 -4.89 -17.21
CA ASP A 47 -14.86 -5.91 -16.19
C ASP A 47 -13.37 -6.00 -15.81
N ILE A 48 -12.48 -5.88 -16.80
CA ILE A 48 -11.03 -5.81 -16.56
C ILE A 48 -10.70 -4.69 -15.57
N LEU A 49 -11.18 -3.46 -15.84
CA LEU A 49 -10.85 -2.30 -15.01
C LEU A 49 -11.46 -2.39 -13.61
N THR A 50 -12.73 -2.79 -13.49
CA THR A 50 -13.39 -2.94 -12.18
C THR A 50 -12.70 -3.97 -11.31
N HIS A 51 -12.33 -5.12 -11.86
CA HIS A 51 -11.61 -6.13 -11.11
C HIS A 51 -10.16 -5.77 -10.84
N ALA A 52 -9.48 -5.09 -11.76
CA ALA A 52 -8.13 -4.58 -11.53
C ALA A 52 -8.12 -3.57 -10.37
N LEU A 53 -9.06 -2.62 -10.32
CA LEU A 53 -9.16 -1.65 -9.23
C LEU A 53 -9.46 -2.33 -7.88
N ARG A 54 -10.38 -3.29 -7.86
CA ARG A 54 -10.70 -4.04 -6.63
C ARG A 54 -9.50 -4.85 -6.16
N PHE A 55 -8.80 -5.52 -7.07
CA PHE A 55 -7.61 -6.30 -6.76
C PHE A 55 -6.47 -5.41 -6.26
N GLY A 56 -6.17 -4.31 -6.95
CA GLY A 56 -5.17 -3.32 -6.53
C GLY A 56 -5.50 -2.71 -5.15
N GLY A 57 -6.78 -2.47 -4.87
CA GLY A 57 -7.25 -2.05 -3.54
C GLY A 57 -6.91 -3.08 -2.45
N TRP A 58 -7.11 -4.38 -2.71
CA TRP A 58 -6.71 -5.44 -1.78
C TRP A 58 -5.20 -5.54 -1.58
N VAL A 59 -4.40 -5.30 -2.63
CA VAL A 59 -2.93 -5.22 -2.50
C VAL A 59 -2.53 -4.09 -1.55
N LEU A 60 -3.13 -2.90 -1.70
CA LEU A 60 -2.86 -1.77 -0.82
C LEU A 60 -3.28 -2.04 0.63
N VAL A 61 -4.47 -2.64 0.83
CA VAL A 61 -4.93 -3.06 2.17
C VAL A 61 -3.95 -4.03 2.80
N PHE A 62 -3.50 -5.05 2.05
CA PHE A 62 -2.53 -6.02 2.54
C PHE A 62 -1.21 -5.34 2.93
N MET A 63 -0.67 -4.46 2.09
CA MET A 63 0.55 -3.70 2.42
C MET A 63 0.38 -2.82 3.66
N ALA A 64 -0.77 -2.17 3.83
CA ALA A 64 -1.08 -1.35 4.99
C ALA A 64 -1.17 -2.20 6.27
N VAL A 65 -1.80 -3.38 6.21
CA VAL A 65 -1.89 -4.32 7.35
C VAL A 65 -0.50 -4.80 7.76
N VAL A 66 0.34 -5.21 6.81
CA VAL A 66 1.72 -5.64 7.13
C VAL A 66 2.51 -4.51 7.78
N THR A 67 2.42 -3.29 7.24
CA THR A 67 3.06 -2.10 7.82
C THR A 67 2.58 -1.84 9.24
N ALA A 68 1.27 -1.93 9.49
CA ALA A 68 0.70 -1.74 10.82
C ALA A 68 1.18 -2.79 11.82
N VAL A 69 1.27 -4.06 11.41
CA VAL A 69 1.78 -5.14 12.27
C VAL A 69 3.25 -4.92 12.60
N LEU A 70 4.09 -4.63 11.60
CA LEU A 70 5.52 -4.37 11.83
C LEU A 70 5.72 -3.21 12.80
N GLN A 71 4.92 -2.15 12.66
CA GLN A 71 5.04 -1.00 13.54
C GLN A 71 4.51 -1.27 14.96
N PHE A 72 3.45 -2.06 15.07
CA PHE A 72 2.98 -2.54 16.37
C PHE A 72 4.05 -3.37 17.08
N MET A 73 4.75 -4.25 16.37
CA MET A 73 5.88 -5.00 16.93
C MET A 73 7.02 -4.09 17.34
N ALA A 74 7.38 -3.11 16.50
CA ALA A 74 8.43 -2.14 16.82
C ALA A 74 8.10 -1.28 18.05
N TRP A 75 6.82 -1.01 18.31
CA TRP A 75 6.37 -0.30 19.52
C TRP A 75 6.48 -1.15 20.79
N LEU A 76 6.40 -2.47 20.68
CA LEU A 76 6.53 -3.40 21.81
C LEU A 76 7.98 -3.66 22.24
N GLN A 77 8.95 -3.35 21.37
CA GLN A 77 10.39 -3.53 21.61
C GLN A 77 11.02 -2.27 22.20
#